data_AF-A0A2E2NAZ4-F1
#
_entry.id   AF-A0A2E2NAZ4-F1
#
_cell.length_a   1.000
_cell.length_b   1.000
_cell.length_c   1.000
_cell.angle_alpha   90.00
_cell.angle_beta   90.00
_cell.angle_gamma   90.00
#
_symmetry.space_group_name_H-M   'P 1'
#
loop_
_entity.id
_entity.type
_entity.pdbx_description
1 polymer ?
#
loop_
_entity_poly.entity_id
_entity_poly.type
_entity_poly.pdbx_seq_one_letter_code
_entity_poly.pdbx_strand_id
1 'polypeptide(L)'
;MKSLTDHRGAAHDLQWDHAPDDDAAQNLVEIMHEVSLPRFRDGLSIRSLLMIVGQLGAIGGIMAFGIILSWPSMIIAPIAIISVMVVSHVFFPYGDLNSTDRAVEIALAVHTCPVCVYVLSEEVDQDGWVLCTECGAAWKMPVPQSAASQEADLPVEVD
;
A
#
# COMPACT_ATOMS: atom_id res chain seq x y z
N MET A 1 -37.71 7.43 41.88
CA MET A 1 -37.79 7.23 40.43
C MET A 1 -37.35 8.52 39.75
N LYS A 2 -36.10 8.58 39.26
CA LYS A 2 -35.50 9.75 38.60
C LYS A 2 -35.24 9.37 37.14
N SER A 3 -35.79 10.18 36.23
CA SER A 3 -35.75 9.98 34.77
C SER A 3 -34.34 10.16 34.22
N LEU A 4 -33.89 9.22 33.39
CA LEU A 4 -32.60 9.16 32.71
C LEU A 4 -32.81 9.47 31.22
N THR A 5 -33.14 10.71 30.90
CA THR A 5 -33.37 11.17 29.53
C THR A 5 -32.88 12.60 29.38
N ASP A 6 -31.57 12.81 29.17
CA ASP A 6 -31.08 13.90 28.29
C ASP A 6 -29.54 13.92 28.16
N HIS A 7 -28.97 13.21 27.18
CA HIS A 7 -27.55 13.40 26.80
C HIS A 7 -27.28 13.24 25.29
N ARG A 8 -28.30 13.39 24.42
CA ARG A 8 -28.16 13.22 22.96
C ARG A 8 -27.82 14.50 22.18
N GLY A 9 -27.46 15.60 22.85
CA GLY A 9 -27.44 16.93 22.23
C GLY A 9 -26.08 17.59 21.94
N ALA A 10 -24.94 16.89 21.96
CA ALA A 10 -23.62 17.57 21.92
C ALA A 10 -22.63 17.03 20.85
N ALA A 11 -23.11 16.52 19.72
CA ALA A 11 -22.23 15.96 18.68
C ALA A 11 -22.33 16.65 17.30
N HIS A 12 -22.95 17.84 17.20
CA HIS A 12 -23.35 18.39 15.91
C HIS A 12 -22.79 19.79 15.55
N ASP A 13 -21.64 20.18 16.11
CA ASP A 13 -20.97 21.46 15.77
C ASP A 13 -19.45 21.31 15.62
N LEU A 14 -18.98 20.30 14.87
CA LEU A 14 -17.66 20.38 14.23
C LEU A 14 -17.86 20.95 12.83
N GLN A 15 -18.14 22.25 12.80
CA GLN A 15 -18.26 23.02 11.59
C GLN A 15 -16.85 23.26 11.02
N TRP A 16 -16.52 22.54 9.95
CA TRP A 16 -15.26 22.64 9.20
C TRP A 16 -15.26 23.91 8.32
N ASP A 17 -15.41 25.08 8.93
CA ASP A 17 -15.50 26.39 8.22
C ASP A 17 -14.13 26.96 7.81
N HIS A 18 -13.06 26.18 7.91
CA HIS A 18 -11.74 26.58 7.42
C HIS A 18 -11.38 25.65 6.27
N ALA A 19 -11.66 26.14 5.05
CA ALA A 19 -11.00 25.63 3.85
C ALA A 19 -9.50 25.60 4.17
N PRO A 20 -8.85 24.42 4.12
CA PRO A 20 -7.43 24.31 4.42
C PRO A 20 -6.69 25.27 3.49
N ASP A 21 -5.89 26.16 4.08
CA ASP A 21 -5.03 27.11 3.38
C ASP A 21 -4.28 26.35 2.27
N ASP A 22 -4.35 26.83 1.02
CA ASP A 22 -3.81 26.11 -0.16
C ASP A 22 -2.32 25.75 0.03
N ASP A 23 -1.62 26.54 0.84
CA ASP A 23 -0.21 26.37 1.22
C ASP A 23 0.03 25.13 2.10
N ALA A 24 -0.94 24.74 2.93
CA ALA A 24 -0.86 23.54 3.77
C ALA A 24 -1.11 22.26 2.95
N ALA A 25 -2.01 22.33 1.98
CA ALA A 25 -2.24 21.25 1.02
C ALA A 25 -1.00 21.02 0.14
N GLN A 26 -0.36 22.09 -0.34
CA GLN A 26 0.87 21.98 -1.13
C GLN A 26 2.05 21.39 -0.34
N ASN A 27 2.25 21.81 0.92
CA ASN A 27 3.30 21.25 1.77
C ASN A 27 3.08 19.76 2.09
N LEU A 28 1.82 19.32 2.26
CA LEU A 28 1.51 17.90 2.47
C LEU A 28 1.78 17.07 1.21
N VAL A 29 1.52 17.62 0.02
CA VAL A 29 1.86 16.96 -1.25
C VAL A 29 3.37 16.85 -1.40
N GLU A 30 4.15 17.89 -1.06
CA GLU A 30 5.62 17.85 -1.14
C GLU A 30 6.23 16.83 -0.14
N ILE A 31 5.72 16.79 1.10
CA ILE A 31 6.15 15.80 2.10
C ILE A 31 5.74 14.37 1.71
N MET A 32 4.54 14.16 1.16
CA MET A 32 4.15 12.84 0.65
C MET A 32 5.01 12.42 -0.54
N HIS A 33 5.39 13.34 -1.42
CA HIS A 33 6.22 13.03 -2.57
C HIS A 33 7.64 12.61 -2.16
N GLU A 34 8.18 13.17 -1.07
CA GLU A 34 9.50 12.82 -0.55
C GLU A 34 9.50 11.51 0.27
N VAL A 35 8.38 11.17 0.90
CA VAL A 35 8.25 9.94 1.73
C VAL A 35 7.84 8.69 0.92
N SER A 36 7.24 8.85 -0.26
CA SER A 36 6.61 7.73 -1.00
C SER A 36 7.53 6.91 -1.92
N LEU A 37 8.81 7.23 -2.07
CA LEU A 37 9.59 6.77 -3.25
C LEU A 37 10.51 5.53 -3.16
N PRO A 38 10.51 4.65 -2.13
CA PRO A 38 11.15 3.33 -2.34
C PRO A 38 10.37 2.08 -1.91
N ARG A 39 9.24 2.16 -1.19
CA ARG A 39 8.68 0.95 -0.53
C ARG A 39 7.47 0.30 -1.19
N PHE A 40 6.76 0.97 -2.09
CA PHE A 40 5.40 0.51 -2.47
C PHE A 40 5.30 -0.38 -3.70
N ARG A 41 6.42 -0.61 -4.40
CA ARG A 41 6.43 -1.30 -5.69
C ARG A 41 6.96 -2.72 -5.59
N ASP A 42 6.29 -3.63 -4.86
CA ASP A 42 6.53 -5.08 -5.02
C ASP A 42 5.29 -5.91 -4.61
N GLY A 43 4.17 -5.73 -5.33
CA GLY A 43 3.21 -6.82 -5.50
C GLY A 43 3.90 -7.94 -6.29
N LEU A 44 4.25 -9.03 -5.60
CA LEU A 44 5.00 -10.21 -6.09
C LEU A 44 5.68 -9.99 -7.44
N SER A 45 6.63 -9.05 -7.46
CA SER A 45 7.19 -8.52 -8.70
C SER A 45 7.79 -9.65 -9.50
N ILE A 46 7.59 -9.66 -10.81
CA ILE A 46 8.30 -10.55 -11.75
C ILE A 46 9.81 -10.55 -11.45
N ARG A 47 10.34 -9.47 -10.85
CA ARG A 47 11.71 -9.41 -10.31
C ARG A 47 11.98 -10.38 -9.15
N SER A 48 11.07 -10.53 -8.19
CA SER A 48 11.22 -11.51 -7.10
C SER A 48 11.25 -12.93 -7.65
N LEU A 49 10.38 -13.23 -8.62
CA LEU A 49 10.37 -14.53 -9.30
C LEU A 49 11.67 -14.77 -10.09
N LEU A 50 12.16 -13.76 -10.81
CA LEU A 50 13.46 -13.82 -11.50
C LEU A 50 14.63 -13.95 -10.52
N MET A 51 14.58 -13.32 -9.34
CA MET A 51 15.59 -13.48 -8.30
C MET A 51 15.59 -14.90 -7.73
N ILE A 52 14.42 -15.50 -7.51
CA ILE A 52 14.30 -16.90 -7.03
C ILE A 52 14.86 -17.86 -8.09
N VAL A 53 14.45 -17.72 -9.36
CA VAL A 53 14.95 -18.55 -10.46
C VAL A 53 16.46 -18.35 -10.66
N GLY A 54 16.94 -17.11 -10.56
CA GLY A 54 18.36 -16.77 -10.63
C GLY A 54 19.17 -17.38 -9.48
N GLN A 55 18.67 -17.34 -8.25
CA GLN A 55 19.33 -17.97 -7.10
C GLN A 55 19.36 -19.50 -7.23
N LEU A 56 18.26 -20.13 -7.64
CA LEU A 56 18.23 -21.58 -7.86
C LEU A 56 19.21 -22.00 -8.97
N GLY A 57 19.29 -21.22 -10.05
CA GLY A 57 20.27 -21.44 -11.13
C GLY A 57 21.72 -21.27 -10.67
N ALA A 58 22.01 -20.22 -9.90
CA ALA A 58 23.35 -19.98 -9.36
C ALA A 58 23.78 -21.07 -8.36
N ILE A 59 22.88 -21.48 -7.46
CA ILE A 59 23.12 -22.57 -6.50
C ILE A 59 23.38 -23.88 -7.25
N GLY A 60 22.55 -24.20 -8.25
CA GLY A 60 22.74 -25.39 -9.10
C GLY A 60 24.07 -25.36 -9.86
N GLY A 61 24.46 -24.22 -10.41
CA GLY A 61 25.73 -24.03 -11.09
C GLY A 61 26.94 -24.18 -10.16
N ILE A 62 26.88 -23.59 -8.96
CA ILE A 62 27.95 -23.69 -7.95
C ILE A 62 28.09 -25.13 -7.45
N MET A 63 26.98 -25.84 -7.22
CA MET A 63 26.99 -27.26 -6.84
C MET A 63 27.62 -28.13 -7.93
N ALA A 64 27.23 -27.93 -9.21
CA ALA A 64 27.78 -28.68 -10.33
C ALA A 64 29.27 -28.39 -10.56
N PHE A 65 29.70 -27.14 -10.36
CA PHE A 65 31.09 -26.72 -10.54
C PHE A 65 32.01 -27.12 -9.38
N GLY A 66 31.49 -27.12 -8.14
CA GLY A 66 32.21 -27.54 -6.93
C GLY A 66 32.48 -29.04 -6.85
N ILE A 67 31.68 -29.87 -7.56
CA ILE A 67 31.94 -31.31 -7.71
C ILE A 67 33.16 -31.56 -8.63
N ILE A 68 33.47 -30.64 -9.55
CA ILE A 68 34.52 -30.81 -10.57
C ILE A 68 35.89 -30.27 -10.11
N LEU A 69 35.93 -29.32 -9.17
CA LEU A 69 37.18 -28.69 -8.73
C LEU A 69 37.39 -28.83 -7.21
N SER A 70 38.58 -29.33 -6.89
CA SER A 70 39.10 -29.84 -5.62
C SER A 70 39.07 -28.85 -4.43
N TRP A 71 39.66 -29.28 -3.30
CA TRP A 71 39.50 -28.84 -1.90
C TRP A 71 39.37 -27.35 -1.50
N PRO A 72 39.81 -26.31 -2.25
CA PRO A 72 39.61 -24.92 -1.82
C PRO A 72 38.15 -24.42 -1.81
N SER A 73 37.22 -25.13 -2.46
CA SER A 73 35.82 -24.72 -2.63
C SER A 73 34.98 -24.73 -1.36
N MET A 74 35.41 -25.44 -0.30
CA MET A 74 34.67 -25.53 0.96
C MET A 74 34.58 -24.21 1.74
N ILE A 75 35.51 -23.26 1.54
CA ILE A 75 35.52 -22.00 2.29
C ILE A 75 34.82 -20.87 1.52
N ILE A 76 34.92 -20.86 0.19
CA ILE A 76 34.42 -19.76 -0.64
C ILE A 76 32.89 -19.82 -0.79
N ALA A 77 32.32 -21.02 -0.93
CA ALA A 77 30.88 -21.22 -1.08
C ALA A 77 30.04 -20.64 0.08
N PRO A 78 30.33 -20.93 1.37
CA PRO A 78 29.52 -20.38 2.48
C PRO A 78 29.62 -18.85 2.59
N ILE A 79 30.78 -18.25 2.28
CA ILE A 79 30.95 -16.80 2.31
C ILE A 79 30.05 -16.12 1.26
N ALA A 80 29.98 -16.68 0.05
CA ALA A 80 29.11 -16.16 -0.99
C ALA A 80 27.62 -16.28 -0.61
N ILE A 81 27.20 -17.40 -0.03
CA ILE A 81 25.82 -17.61 0.42
C ILE A 81 25.44 -16.61 1.52
N ILE A 82 26.31 -16.44 2.53
CA ILE A 82 26.07 -15.50 3.63
C ILE A 82 25.99 -14.07 3.10
N SER A 83 26.87 -13.68 2.18
CA SER A 83 26.85 -12.34 1.56
C SER A 83 25.52 -12.08 0.86
N VAL A 84 25.02 -13.04 0.07
CA VAL A 84 23.73 -12.92 -0.62
C VAL A 84 22.58 -12.82 0.37
N MET A 85 22.58 -13.63 1.44
CA MET A 85 21.54 -13.56 2.48
C MET A 85 21.54 -12.22 3.23
N VAL A 86 22.71 -11.68 3.56
CA VAL A 86 22.83 -10.38 4.25
C VAL A 86 22.34 -9.26 3.36
N VAL A 87 22.76 -9.21 2.09
CA VAL A 87 22.27 -8.20 1.14
C VAL A 87 20.75 -8.35 0.96
N SER A 88 20.25 -9.58 0.83
CA SER A 88 18.81 -9.83 0.73
C SER A 88 18.06 -9.30 1.95
N HIS A 89 18.49 -9.60 3.18
CA HIS A 89 17.77 -9.17 4.38
C HIS A 89 17.92 -7.69 4.72
N VAL A 90 19.07 -7.08 4.43
CA VAL A 90 19.33 -5.66 4.71
C VAL A 90 18.61 -4.76 3.72
N PHE A 91 18.60 -5.14 2.44
CA PHE A 91 17.99 -4.32 1.39
C PHE A 91 16.53 -4.67 1.13
N PHE A 92 16.07 -5.87 1.52
CA PHE A 92 14.66 -6.25 1.52
C PHE A 92 14.20 -6.50 2.96
N PRO A 93 14.06 -5.44 3.79
CA PRO A 93 13.33 -5.59 5.03
C PRO A 93 11.92 -6.08 4.65
N TYR A 94 11.58 -7.29 5.11
CA TYR A 94 10.26 -7.89 4.95
C TYR A 94 9.22 -6.83 5.33
N GLY A 95 8.54 -6.29 4.30
CA GLY A 95 7.57 -5.23 4.46
C GLY A 95 6.50 -5.70 5.44
N ASP A 96 6.36 -4.98 6.54
CA ASP A 96 5.28 -5.16 7.49
C ASP A 96 3.98 -4.86 6.74
N LEU A 97 3.30 -5.92 6.31
CA LEU A 97 2.10 -5.88 5.46
C LEU A 97 1.03 -4.94 6.06
N ASN A 98 1.02 -4.78 7.38
CA ASN A 98 0.08 -3.95 8.11
C ASN A 98 0.32 -2.43 7.92
N SER A 99 1.56 -2.03 7.63
CA SER A 99 1.89 -0.63 7.33
C SER A 99 1.50 -0.23 5.89
N THR A 100 1.50 -1.21 4.99
CA THR A 100 1.12 -1.05 3.58
C THR A 100 -0.35 -0.70 3.43
N ASP A 101 -1.25 -1.34 4.21
CA ASP A 101 -2.70 -1.11 4.08
C ASP A 101 -3.08 0.34 4.41
N ARG A 102 -2.52 0.92 5.47
CA ARG A 102 -2.76 2.35 5.79
C ARG A 102 -2.21 3.29 4.72
N ALA A 103 -1.06 2.98 4.14
CA ALA A 103 -0.50 3.79 3.07
C ALA A 103 -1.33 3.69 1.78
N VAL A 104 -1.90 2.51 1.47
CA VAL A 104 -2.90 2.37 0.39
C VAL A 104 -4.10 3.26 0.68
N GLU A 105 -4.69 3.15 1.86
CA GLU A 105 -5.89 3.90 2.23
C GLU A 105 -5.68 5.42 2.14
N ILE A 106 -4.54 5.92 2.65
CA ILE A 106 -4.19 7.34 2.58
C ILE A 106 -4.01 7.78 1.12
N ALA A 107 -3.27 7.01 0.32
CA ALA A 107 -3.05 7.34 -1.09
C ALA A 107 -4.37 7.36 -1.89
N LEU A 108 -5.26 6.40 -1.66
CA LEU A 108 -6.58 6.36 -2.30
C LEU A 108 -7.50 7.49 -1.83
N ALA A 109 -7.42 7.89 -0.55
CA ALA A 109 -8.17 9.03 -0.03
C ALA A 109 -7.80 10.36 -0.70
N VAL A 110 -6.55 10.50 -1.17
CA VAL A 110 -6.09 11.66 -1.95
C VAL A 110 -6.11 11.40 -3.47
N HIS A 111 -6.92 10.44 -3.94
CA HIS A 111 -7.05 10.07 -5.35
C HIS A 111 -5.70 9.85 -6.05
N THR A 112 -4.74 9.20 -5.39
CA THR A 112 -3.42 8.92 -5.96
C THR A 112 -3.16 7.42 -5.98
N CYS A 113 -2.59 6.92 -7.07
CA CYS A 113 -2.25 5.51 -7.24
C CYS A 113 -1.13 5.11 -6.27
N PRO A 114 -1.35 4.15 -5.35
CA PRO A 114 -0.31 3.70 -4.41
C PRO A 114 0.95 3.14 -5.09
N VAL A 115 0.83 2.63 -6.31
CA VAL A 115 1.93 1.94 -7.02
C VAL A 115 2.82 2.89 -7.83
N CYS A 116 2.24 3.83 -8.57
CA CYS A 116 3.00 4.73 -9.45
C CYS A 116 2.90 6.21 -9.07
N VAL A 117 2.14 6.54 -8.01
CA VAL A 117 1.94 7.91 -7.50
C VAL A 117 1.24 8.83 -8.51
N TYR A 118 0.63 8.28 -9.57
CA TYR A 118 -0.15 9.06 -10.53
C TYR A 118 -1.55 9.37 -9.99
N VAL A 119 -2.08 10.55 -10.31
CA VAL A 119 -3.43 10.97 -9.91
C VAL A 119 -4.47 10.10 -10.62
N LEU A 120 -5.35 9.48 -9.84
CA LEU A 120 -6.43 8.64 -10.32
C LEU A 120 -7.59 9.50 -10.82
N SER A 121 -8.35 8.98 -11.79
CA SER A 121 -9.61 9.61 -12.22
C SER A 121 -10.62 9.63 -11.06
N GLU A 122 -11.45 10.66 -11.02
CA GLU A 122 -12.63 10.69 -10.13
C GLU A 122 -13.73 9.74 -10.61
N GLU A 123 -13.67 9.32 -11.88
CA GLU A 123 -14.61 8.35 -12.44
C GLU A 123 -14.33 6.96 -11.87
N VAL A 124 -15.23 6.53 -10.99
CA VAL A 124 -15.29 5.19 -10.43
C VAL A 124 -16.29 4.35 -11.22
N ASP A 125 -15.95 3.09 -11.49
CA ASP A 125 -16.86 2.14 -12.11
C ASP A 125 -18.06 1.83 -11.18
N GLN A 126 -19.10 1.19 -11.70
CA GLN A 126 -20.32 0.83 -10.97
C GLN A 126 -20.04 0.00 -9.71
N ASP A 127 -18.95 -0.76 -9.71
CA ASP A 127 -18.49 -1.57 -8.58
C ASP A 127 -17.59 -0.81 -7.58
N GLY A 128 -17.38 0.49 -7.78
CA GLY A 128 -16.52 1.35 -6.96
C GLY A 128 -15.03 1.14 -7.19
N TRP A 129 -14.64 0.63 -8.36
CA TRP A 129 -13.24 0.46 -8.75
C TRP A 129 -12.75 1.62 -9.62
N VAL A 130 -11.51 2.04 -9.40
CA VAL A 130 -10.81 3.02 -10.23
C VAL A 130 -9.58 2.37 -10.86
N LEU A 131 -9.37 2.62 -12.15
CA LEU A 131 -8.22 2.13 -12.90
C LEU A 131 -7.18 3.26 -13.04
N CYS A 132 -5.93 2.97 -12.74
CA CYS A 132 -4.82 3.87 -13.04
C CYS A 132 -4.46 3.78 -14.52
N THR A 133 -4.56 4.89 -15.25
CA THR A 133 -4.25 4.96 -16.69
C THR A 133 -2.77 4.80 -17.01
N GLU A 134 -1.87 5.06 -16.04
CA GLU A 134 -0.42 4.97 -16.24
C GLU A 134 0.13 3.55 -16.03
N CYS A 135 -0.24 2.89 -14.93
CA CYS A 135 0.32 1.58 -14.57
C CYS A 135 -0.64 0.40 -14.76
N GLY A 136 -1.93 0.67 -15.04
CA GLY A 136 -2.96 -0.35 -15.19
C GLY A 136 -3.42 -1.02 -13.90
N ALA A 137 -2.94 -0.57 -12.73
CA ALA A 137 -3.43 -1.06 -11.44
C ALA A 137 -4.88 -0.62 -11.21
N ALA A 138 -5.68 -1.49 -10.58
CA ALA A 138 -7.06 -1.20 -10.21
C ALA A 138 -7.20 -1.19 -8.67
N TRP A 139 -7.94 -0.22 -8.15
CA TRP A 139 -8.14 -0.02 -6.72
C TRP A 139 -9.61 0.16 -6.39
N LYS A 140 -10.05 -0.36 -5.24
CA LYS A 140 -11.42 -0.14 -4.76
C LYS A 140 -11.44 1.13 -3.92
N MET A 141 -12.24 2.11 -4.34
CA MET A 141 -12.38 3.35 -3.59
C MET A 141 -13.25 3.11 -2.34
N PRO A 142 -12.89 3.68 -1.18
CA PRO A 142 -13.77 3.65 -0.02
C PRO A 142 -15.04 4.43 -0.35
N VAL A 143 -16.19 3.75 -0.37
CA VAL A 143 -17.49 4.39 -0.59
C VAL A 143 -17.67 5.43 0.52
N PRO A 144 -17.91 6.71 0.20
CA PRO A 144 -18.19 7.72 1.21
C PRO A 144 -19.37 7.25 2.07
N GLN A 145 -19.12 6.97 3.35
CA GLN A 145 -20.17 6.48 4.27
C GLN A 145 -21.32 7.50 4.46
N SER A 146 -21.12 8.75 4.01
CA SER A 146 -22.14 9.80 4.00
C SER A 146 -23.32 9.48 3.08
N ALA A 147 -23.12 8.75 1.97
CA ALA A 147 -24.20 8.37 1.07
C ALA A 147 -25.07 7.23 1.65
N ALA A 148 -24.46 6.30 2.37
CA ALA A 148 -25.16 5.13 2.90
C ALA A 148 -26.09 5.45 4.09
N SER A 149 -25.90 6.59 4.75
CA SER A 149 -26.70 6.97 5.93
C SER A 149 -27.90 7.86 5.62
N GLN A 150 -27.99 8.44 4.41
CA GLN A 150 -29.13 9.30 4.02
C GLN A 150 -30.34 8.51 3.51
N GLU A 151 -30.16 7.28 3.04
CA GLU A 151 -31.28 6.49 2.49
C GLU A 151 -32.06 5.69 3.56
N ALA A 152 -31.52 5.60 4.78
CA ALA A 152 -32.14 4.84 5.87
C ALA A 152 -33.17 5.63 6.71
N ASP A 153 -33.37 6.92 6.44
CA ASP A 153 -34.26 7.80 7.24
C ASP A 153 -35.45 8.36 6.45
N LEU A 154 -35.75 7.81 5.27
CA LEU A 154 -37.01 8.08 4.59
C LEU A 154 -38.13 7.32 5.32
N PRO A 155 -39.12 8.01 5.92
CA PRO A 155 -40.25 7.34 6.57
C PRO A 155 -40.98 6.52 5.52
N VAL A 156 -41.06 5.21 5.74
CA VAL A 156 -41.95 4.33 4.99
C VAL A 156 -43.37 4.83 5.26
N GLU A 157 -43.95 5.53 4.30
CA GLU A 157 -45.37 5.88 4.32
C GLU A 157 -46.15 4.57 4.19
N VAL A 158 -46.80 4.18 5.30
CA VAL A 158 -47.63 2.97 5.37
C VAL A 158 -49.05 3.39 4.97
N ASP A 159 -49.45 3.04 3.75
CA ASP A 159 -50.86 3.02 3.31
C ASP A 159 -51.54 1.68 3.68
#